data_AF-A0A661WDR6-F1
#
_entry.id   AF-A0A661WDR6-F1
#
_cell.length_a   1.000
_cell.length_b   1.000
_cell.length_c   1.000
_cell.angle_alpha   90.00
_cell.angle_beta   90.00
_cell.angle_gamma   90.00
#
_symmetry.space_group_name_H-M   'P 1'
#
loop_
_entity.id
_entity.type
_entity.pdbx_description
1 polymer ?
#
loop_
_entity_poly.entity_id
_entity_poly.type
_entity_poly.pdbx_seq_one_letter_code
_entity_poly.pdbx_strand_id
1 'polypeptide(L)'
;MKQNALLVYLLYALLFTALADMRGEVLALAIPLALYLLLGLYFAPEEINIRIERKLSAERVTPNQPVVVTLRVTNLGDSLEELLLEDQFAPALKITKGYASRLCTLKKGESIIWHYTISGTRGSFLFKGVETHVSDHLNITRKTKFIPTEGQLFVIPPFTRIKNITIRPRQTRTYSGSIPARIGGPGVEFYGLREYQPGDSPRWVNWRASARHPQALFSNEYEQERVADVGIILDGRESVNIGDGRNAIFEHSVIAAAALADSFISAGNRVGLLRYGHTLRWTFPGYGHVQRERIMQSLSRAAIGDSSVFADLARIPAQLFPTNSQLVLISPLQNDDYKTLLRLRARGYQVMVISPNPVSYEQRNLPDTPETRLAARILDMERQMLLLRLRRAGVQVLDWDVNLPLDRLVKSRLGRPPTTRHQVS
;
A
#
# COMPACT_ATOMS: atom_id res chain seq x y z
N MET A 1 24.52 -24.14 -22.71
CA MET A 1 24.01 -25.01 -23.80
C MET A 1 24.66 -24.73 -25.16
N LYS A 2 24.71 -23.48 -25.67
CA LYS A 2 25.29 -23.21 -27.00
C LYS A 2 26.80 -23.47 -27.14
N GLN A 3 27.60 -23.22 -26.10
CA GLN A 3 29.06 -23.46 -26.15
C GLN A 3 29.43 -24.94 -26.21
N ASN A 4 28.79 -25.78 -25.40
CA ASN A 4 29.08 -27.22 -25.41
C ASN A 4 28.60 -27.90 -26.68
N ALA A 5 27.51 -27.43 -27.29
CA ALA A 5 27.03 -27.95 -28.56
C ALA A 5 28.12 -27.80 -29.64
N LEU A 6 28.81 -26.66 -29.68
CA LEU A 6 29.91 -26.44 -30.63
C LEU A 6 31.09 -27.39 -30.39
N LEU A 7 31.47 -27.62 -29.13
CA LEU A 7 32.52 -28.59 -28.79
C LEU A 7 32.12 -30.02 -29.17
N VAL A 8 30.87 -30.41 -28.92
CA VAL A 8 30.34 -31.72 -29.31
C VAL A 8 30.31 -31.87 -30.83
N TYR A 9 29.87 -30.85 -31.58
CA TYR A 9 29.90 -30.86 -33.04
C TYR A 9 31.32 -30.93 -33.59
N LEU A 10 32.25 -30.19 -33.01
CA LEU A 10 33.66 -30.23 -33.40
C LEU A 10 34.28 -31.61 -33.13
N LEU A 11 33.94 -32.24 -31.99
CA LEU A 11 34.34 -33.61 -31.69
C LEU A 11 33.80 -34.59 -32.74
N TYR A 12 32.50 -34.52 -33.05
CA TYR A 12 31.88 -35.38 -34.07
C TYR A 12 32.49 -35.14 -35.46
N ALA A 13 32.77 -33.90 -35.84
CA ALA A 13 33.40 -33.56 -37.10
C ALA A 13 34.81 -34.16 -37.20
N LEU A 14 35.63 -34.04 -36.15
CA LEU A 14 36.98 -34.62 -36.08
C LEU A 14 36.96 -36.15 -36.10
N LEU A 15 36.02 -36.78 -35.39
CA LEU A 15 35.84 -38.23 -35.42
C LEU A 15 35.40 -38.72 -36.80
N PHE A 16 34.48 -38.00 -37.46
CA PHE A 16 33.98 -38.34 -38.79
C PHE A 16 35.07 -38.20 -39.86
N THR A 17 35.84 -37.10 -39.85
CA THR A 17 36.96 -36.90 -40.79
C THR A 17 38.08 -37.90 -40.56
N ALA A 18 38.41 -38.21 -39.30
CA ALA A 18 39.40 -39.24 -38.97
C ALA A 18 38.98 -40.63 -39.48
N LEU A 19 37.69 -40.99 -39.38
CA LEU A 19 37.15 -42.23 -39.94
C LEU A 19 37.16 -42.25 -41.46
N ALA A 20 36.78 -41.13 -42.10
CA ALA A 20 36.69 -41.02 -43.56
C ALA A 20 38.07 -41.09 -44.23
N ASP A 21 39.07 -40.40 -43.69
CA ASP A 21 40.43 -40.35 -44.25
C ASP A 21 41.33 -41.50 -43.75
N MET A 22 40.90 -42.26 -42.74
CA MET A 22 41.71 -43.27 -42.03
C MET A 22 43.06 -42.75 -41.50
N ARG A 23 43.16 -41.44 -41.22
CA ARG A 23 44.39 -40.80 -40.71
C ARG A 23 44.36 -40.71 -39.19
N GLY A 24 45.27 -41.43 -38.53
CA GLY A 24 45.42 -41.41 -37.06
C GLY A 24 45.77 -40.03 -36.48
N GLU A 25 46.37 -39.15 -37.27
CA GLU A 25 46.72 -37.77 -36.87
C GLU A 25 45.48 -36.93 -36.53
N VAL A 26 44.39 -37.08 -37.29
CA VAL A 26 43.13 -36.35 -37.05
C VAL A 26 42.42 -36.91 -35.82
N LEU A 27 42.50 -38.22 -35.61
CA LEU A 27 41.97 -38.86 -34.40
C LEU A 27 42.68 -38.37 -33.13
N ALA A 28 44.00 -38.17 -33.19
CA ALA A 28 44.77 -37.62 -32.07
C ALA A 28 44.30 -36.22 -31.66
N LEU A 29 43.83 -35.39 -32.59
CA LEU A 29 43.25 -34.07 -32.29
C LEU A 29 41.89 -34.16 -31.56
N ALA A 30 41.16 -35.26 -31.70
CA ALA A 30 39.90 -35.48 -30.98
C ALA A 30 40.12 -35.87 -29.50
N ILE A 31 41.27 -36.46 -29.16
CA ILE A 31 41.54 -37.00 -27.81
C ILE A 31 41.45 -35.92 -26.71
N PRO A 32 42.11 -34.75 -26.82
CA PRO A 32 42.03 -33.72 -25.77
C PRO A 32 40.60 -33.21 -25.58
N LEU A 33 39.81 -33.14 -26.66
CA LEU A 33 38.45 -32.64 -26.62
C LEU A 33 37.48 -33.66 -26.03
N ALA A 34 37.64 -34.94 -26.36
CA ALA A 34 36.94 -36.05 -25.73
C ALA A 34 37.28 -36.15 -24.24
N LEU A 35 38.56 -36.04 -23.88
CA LEU A 35 39.02 -36.05 -22.48
C LEU A 35 38.42 -34.87 -21.69
N TYR A 36 38.44 -33.67 -22.25
CA TYR A 36 37.83 -32.49 -21.63
C TYR A 36 36.33 -32.70 -21.36
N LEU A 37 35.56 -33.20 -22.34
CA LEU A 37 34.13 -33.48 -22.16
C LEU A 37 33.86 -34.62 -21.16
N LEU A 38 34.68 -35.68 -21.16
CA LEU A 38 34.60 -36.78 -20.20
C LEU A 38 34.89 -36.31 -18.77
N LEU A 39 35.90 -35.46 -18.58
CA LEU A 39 36.20 -34.86 -17.30
C LEU A 39 35.04 -33.97 -16.82
N GLY A 40 34.39 -33.22 -17.72
CA GLY A 40 33.18 -32.46 -17.39
C GLY A 40 32.02 -33.32 -16.89
N LEU A 41 31.83 -34.51 -17.47
CA LEU A 41 30.83 -35.48 -16.99
C LEU A 41 31.22 -36.10 -15.66
N TYR A 42 32.52 -36.39 -15.46
CA TYR A 42 33.04 -36.95 -14.21
C TYR A 42 32.92 -35.97 -13.04
N PHE A 43 33.19 -34.69 -13.29
CA PHE A 43 33.06 -33.60 -12.31
C PHE A 43 31.70 -32.92 -12.34
N ALA A 44 30.69 -33.52 -12.98
CA ALA A 44 29.36 -32.94 -13.03
C ALA A 44 28.82 -32.73 -11.62
N PRO A 45 28.25 -31.55 -11.30
CA PRO A 45 27.84 -31.25 -9.94
C PRO A 45 26.74 -32.21 -9.51
N GLU A 46 26.77 -32.63 -8.25
CA GLU A 46 25.71 -33.45 -7.65
C GLU A 46 24.38 -32.66 -7.54
N GLU A 47 23.34 -33.29 -6.99
CA GLU A 47 22.07 -32.60 -6.80
C GLU A 47 22.21 -31.40 -5.84
N ILE A 48 21.63 -30.27 -6.26
CA ILE A 48 21.62 -29.05 -5.44
C ILE A 48 20.68 -29.27 -4.25
N ASN A 49 21.25 -29.58 -3.09
CA ASN A 49 20.51 -29.74 -1.83
C ASN A 49 20.98 -28.69 -0.81
N ILE A 50 20.42 -27.49 -0.89
CA ILE A 50 20.74 -26.40 0.02
C ILE A 50 19.47 -25.85 0.67
N ARG A 51 19.62 -25.34 1.90
CA ARG A 51 18.58 -24.62 2.64
C ARG A 51 18.90 -23.14 2.62
N ILE A 52 17.91 -22.32 2.28
CA ILE A 52 18.03 -20.87 2.28
C ILE A 52 17.00 -20.28 3.24
N GLU A 53 17.47 -19.43 4.15
CA GLU A 53 16.63 -18.66 5.07
C GLU A 53 16.79 -17.17 4.75
N ARG A 54 15.68 -16.47 4.46
CA ARG A 54 15.67 -15.01 4.28
C ARG A 54 15.18 -14.32 5.54
N LYS A 55 15.91 -13.28 5.93
CA LYS A 55 15.47 -12.32 6.95
C LYS A 55 15.53 -10.91 6.37
N LEU A 56 14.43 -10.18 6.49
CA LEU A 56 14.38 -8.75 6.19
C LEU A 56 14.61 -7.96 7.48
N SER A 57 15.38 -6.88 7.42
CA SER A 57 15.55 -5.99 8.59
C SER A 57 14.25 -5.33 9.01
N ALA A 58 13.31 -5.17 8.07
CA ALA A 58 11.94 -4.74 8.30
C ALA A 58 11.04 -5.30 7.18
N GLU A 59 9.86 -5.79 7.54
CA GLU A 59 8.84 -6.22 6.56
C GLU A 59 7.95 -5.06 6.11
N ARG A 60 8.04 -3.92 6.80
CA ARG A 60 7.25 -2.73 6.53
C ARG A 60 8.08 -1.46 6.69
N VAL A 61 8.15 -0.65 5.64
CA VAL A 61 8.93 0.59 5.60
C VAL A 61 8.22 1.69 4.85
N THR A 62 8.69 2.93 5.00
CA THR A 62 8.28 4.06 4.15
C THR A 62 9.09 4.08 2.85
N PRO A 63 8.65 4.83 1.81
CA PRO A 63 9.36 4.87 0.54
C PRO A 63 10.80 5.35 0.69
N ASN A 64 11.69 4.77 -0.12
CA ASN A 64 13.13 5.02 -0.12
C ASN A 64 13.88 4.67 1.18
N GLN A 65 13.22 4.14 2.21
CA GLN A 65 13.91 3.68 3.41
C GLN A 65 14.68 2.38 3.08
N PRO A 66 15.98 2.30 3.45
CA PRO A 66 16.79 1.11 3.17
C PRO A 66 16.34 -0.09 4.00
N VAL A 67 16.25 -1.25 3.36
CA VAL A 67 15.98 -2.55 3.98
C VAL A 67 17.14 -3.49 3.69
N VAL A 68 17.71 -4.07 4.73
CA VAL A 68 18.76 -5.08 4.60
C VAL A 68 18.09 -6.44 4.44
N VAL A 69 18.40 -7.10 3.33
CA VAL A 69 18.04 -8.49 3.07
C VAL A 69 19.22 -9.36 3.48
N THR A 70 19.00 -10.29 4.40
CA THR A 70 20.00 -11.26 4.84
C THR A 70 19.56 -12.65 4.39
N LEU A 71 20.42 -13.32 3.62
CA LEU A 71 20.25 -14.70 3.21
C LEU A 71 21.29 -15.55 3.94
N ARG A 72 20.81 -16.55 4.67
CA ARG A 72 21.65 -17.63 5.21
C ARG A 72 21.46 -18.85 4.32
N VAL A 73 22.55 -19.32 3.75
CA VAL A 73 22.56 -20.48 2.85
C VAL A 73 23.39 -21.58 3.48
N THR A 74 22.80 -22.76 3.64
CA THR A 74 23.44 -23.94 4.25
C THR A 74 23.42 -25.08 3.25
N ASN A 75 24.57 -25.68 2.97
CA ASN A 75 24.65 -26.85 2.11
C ASN A 75 24.32 -28.12 2.90
N LEU A 76 23.29 -28.85 2.46
CA LEU A 76 22.86 -30.12 3.05
C LEU A 76 23.26 -31.34 2.19
N GLY A 77 23.76 -31.10 0.98
CA GLY A 77 24.29 -32.13 0.08
C GLY A 77 25.82 -32.10 0.03
N ASP A 78 26.37 -32.57 -1.08
CA ASP A 78 27.81 -32.59 -1.30
C ASP A 78 28.37 -31.24 -1.74
N SER A 79 29.70 -31.12 -1.73
CA SER A 79 30.39 -29.84 -1.92
C SER A 79 30.07 -29.20 -3.27
N LEU A 80 29.74 -27.91 -3.26
CA LEU A 80 29.40 -27.13 -4.44
C LEU A 80 30.51 -26.09 -4.68
N GLU A 81 31.25 -26.18 -5.78
CA GLU A 81 32.40 -25.30 -6.03
C GLU A 81 32.00 -23.94 -6.61
N GLU A 82 31.27 -23.92 -7.73
CA GLU A 82 30.82 -22.70 -8.40
C GLU A 82 29.31 -22.51 -8.23
N LEU A 83 28.88 -22.23 -6.99
CA LEU A 83 27.49 -21.91 -6.68
C LEU A 83 27.23 -20.42 -6.88
N LEU A 84 26.49 -20.06 -7.93
CA LEU A 84 25.90 -18.75 -8.13
C LEU A 84 24.48 -18.73 -7.56
N LEU A 85 24.25 -17.82 -6.63
CA LEU A 85 22.97 -17.53 -6.00
C LEU A 85 22.45 -16.21 -6.55
N GLU A 86 21.21 -16.15 -7.03
CA GLU A 86 20.56 -14.94 -7.52
C GLU A 86 19.20 -14.78 -6.84
N ASP A 87 19.06 -13.75 -6.00
CA ASP A 87 17.80 -13.48 -5.30
C ASP A 87 16.83 -12.74 -6.24
N GLN A 88 15.68 -13.36 -6.51
CA GLN A 88 14.69 -12.80 -7.43
C GLN A 88 13.70 -11.90 -6.68
N PHE A 89 13.63 -10.63 -7.07
CA PHE A 89 12.66 -9.66 -6.56
C PHE A 89 12.12 -8.73 -7.65
N ALA A 90 11.09 -7.96 -7.32
CA ALA A 90 10.41 -7.10 -8.28
C ALA A 90 11.32 -5.95 -8.77
N PRO A 91 11.34 -5.62 -10.08
CA PRO A 91 12.20 -4.57 -10.66
C PRO A 91 12.00 -3.17 -10.05
N ALA A 92 10.87 -2.92 -9.41
CA ALA A 92 10.59 -1.66 -8.72
C ALA A 92 11.45 -1.45 -7.45
N LEU A 93 12.08 -2.49 -6.92
CA LEU A 93 13.07 -2.40 -5.86
C LEU A 93 14.46 -2.18 -6.47
N LYS A 94 15.21 -1.23 -5.93
CA LYS A 94 16.58 -0.91 -6.35
C LYS A 94 17.56 -1.34 -5.28
N ILE A 95 18.65 -1.97 -5.70
CA ILE A 95 19.78 -2.27 -4.82
C ILE A 95 20.51 -0.96 -4.55
N THR A 96 20.69 -0.62 -3.27
CA THR A 96 21.43 0.56 -2.83
C THR A 96 22.83 0.21 -2.35
N LYS A 97 23.04 -1.00 -1.80
CA LYS A 97 24.34 -1.50 -1.36
C LYS A 97 24.44 -3.02 -1.55
N GLY A 98 25.63 -3.48 -1.93
CA GLY A 98 25.90 -4.89 -2.20
C GLY A 98 25.37 -5.34 -3.56
N TYR A 99 25.30 -6.65 -3.75
CA TYR A 99 24.78 -7.29 -4.95
C TYR A 99 23.69 -8.26 -4.54
N ALA A 100 22.65 -8.40 -5.37
CA ALA A 100 21.57 -9.39 -5.27
C ALA A 100 21.98 -10.78 -5.78
N SER A 101 23.24 -10.94 -6.14
CA SER A 101 23.83 -12.20 -6.55
C SER A 101 25.14 -12.45 -5.81
N ARG A 102 25.46 -13.73 -5.62
CA ARG A 102 26.68 -14.17 -4.96
C ARG A 102 27.21 -15.43 -5.61
N LEU A 103 28.46 -15.37 -6.07
CA LEU A 103 29.24 -16.55 -6.46
C LEU A 103 30.08 -17.02 -5.26
N CYS A 104 30.03 -18.31 -4.94
CA CYS A 104 30.76 -18.89 -3.82
C CYS A 104 30.97 -20.40 -3.99
N THR A 105 31.95 -20.92 -3.26
CA THR A 105 32.09 -22.35 -2.94
C THR A 105 31.44 -22.63 -1.59
N LEU A 106 30.73 -23.76 -1.48
CA LEU A 106 30.05 -24.18 -0.28
C LEU A 106 30.25 -25.67 -0.04
N LYS A 107 31.12 -26.02 0.91
CA LYS A 107 31.39 -27.42 1.27
C LYS A 107 30.18 -28.06 1.94
N LYS A 108 30.17 -29.39 1.99
CA LYS A 108 29.15 -30.16 2.73
C LYS A 108 29.00 -29.66 4.17
N GLY A 109 27.79 -29.28 4.56
CA GLY A 109 27.48 -28.75 5.89
C GLY A 109 27.90 -27.29 6.13
N GLU A 110 28.61 -26.66 5.20
CA GLU A 110 29.05 -25.27 5.33
C GLU A 110 27.86 -24.32 5.19
N SER A 111 27.93 -23.20 5.92
CA SER A 111 26.93 -22.13 5.84
C SER A 111 27.59 -20.80 5.56
N ILE A 112 26.99 -20.04 4.65
CA ILE A 112 27.38 -18.67 4.37
C ILE A 112 26.22 -17.72 4.69
N ILE A 113 26.60 -16.50 5.07
CA ILE A 113 25.66 -15.40 5.24
C ILE A 113 26.04 -14.32 4.24
N TRP A 114 25.06 -13.88 3.47
CA TRP A 114 25.22 -12.80 2.51
C TRP A 114 24.09 -11.79 2.69
N HIS A 115 24.45 -10.51 2.61
CA HIS A 115 23.54 -9.40 2.80
C HIS A 115 23.62 -8.40 1.66
N TYR A 116 22.48 -7.82 1.31
CA TYR A 116 22.40 -6.67 0.41
C TYR A 116 21.30 -5.72 0.88
N THR A 117 21.33 -4.48 0.41
CA THR A 117 20.38 -3.45 0.82
C THR A 117 19.56 -3.00 -0.37
N ILE A 118 18.25 -2.95 -0.20
CA ILE A 118 17.29 -2.49 -1.20
C ILE A 118 16.50 -1.29 -0.70
N SER A 119 15.97 -0.51 -1.62
CA SER A 119 14.94 0.49 -1.35
C SER A 119 14.00 0.59 -2.56
N GLY A 120 12.80 1.13 -2.35
CA GLY A 120 11.83 1.25 -3.42
C GLY A 120 10.73 2.25 -3.13
N THR A 121 9.85 2.42 -4.10
CA THR A 121 8.64 3.21 -3.99
C THR A 121 7.53 2.44 -3.29
N ARG A 122 6.42 3.12 -2.98
CA ARG A 122 5.22 2.51 -2.41
C ARG A 122 4.81 1.27 -3.23
N GLY A 123 4.54 0.17 -2.54
CA GLY A 123 4.30 -1.12 -3.18
C GLY A 123 4.25 -2.29 -2.21
N SER A 124 3.81 -3.44 -2.70
CA SER A 124 3.92 -4.74 -2.01
C SER A 124 4.79 -5.63 -2.86
N PHE A 125 5.93 -6.03 -2.32
CA PHE A 125 6.96 -6.78 -3.04
C PHE A 125 7.09 -8.17 -2.44
N LEU A 126 6.85 -9.19 -3.26
CA LEU A 126 7.04 -10.59 -2.90
C LEU A 126 8.41 -11.05 -3.40
N PHE A 127 9.18 -11.62 -2.50
CA PHE A 127 10.37 -12.38 -2.81
C PHE A 127 9.95 -13.84 -2.93
N LYS A 128 10.08 -14.42 -4.13
CA LYS A 128 9.64 -15.79 -4.39
C LYS A 128 10.65 -16.83 -3.90
N GLY A 129 11.93 -16.52 -4.08
CA GLY A 129 13.01 -17.46 -3.83
C GLY A 129 14.29 -17.04 -4.50
N VAL A 130 15.30 -17.90 -4.37
CA VAL A 130 16.63 -17.70 -4.92
C VAL A 130 16.82 -18.71 -6.04
N GLU A 131 17.23 -18.22 -7.20
CA GLU A 131 17.68 -19.06 -8.29
C GLU A 131 19.14 -19.46 -8.03
N THR A 132 19.42 -20.73 -8.20
CA THR A 132 20.75 -21.28 -7.91
C THR A 132 21.28 -21.93 -9.18
N HIS A 133 22.52 -21.60 -9.53
CA HIS A 133 23.23 -22.19 -10.64
C HIS A 133 24.53 -22.77 -10.11
N VAL A 134 24.75 -24.07 -10.33
CA VAL A 134 26.01 -24.73 -10.02
C VAL A 134 26.66 -25.17 -11.31
N SER A 135 27.92 -24.81 -11.50
CA SER A 135 28.73 -25.29 -12.61
C SER A 135 29.85 -26.19 -12.09
N ASP A 136 30.32 -27.11 -12.93
CA ASP A 136 31.58 -27.82 -12.67
C ASP A 136 32.79 -26.91 -12.90
N HIS A 137 33.97 -27.37 -12.46
CA HIS A 137 35.24 -26.65 -12.57
C HIS A 137 35.67 -26.34 -14.01
N LEU A 138 35.12 -27.07 -14.99
CA LEU A 138 35.40 -26.90 -16.41
C LEU A 138 34.31 -26.06 -17.11
N ASN A 139 33.28 -25.62 -16.37
CA ASN A 139 32.07 -24.94 -16.82
C ASN A 139 31.35 -25.69 -17.96
N ILE A 140 31.47 -27.03 -17.99
CA ILE A 140 30.87 -27.88 -19.02
C ILE A 140 29.41 -28.15 -18.63
N THR A 141 29.17 -28.69 -17.46
CA THR A 141 27.83 -28.98 -16.96
C THR A 141 27.36 -27.88 -16.02
N ARG A 142 26.08 -27.53 -16.16
CA ARG A 142 25.41 -26.57 -15.28
C ARG A 142 24.08 -27.13 -14.83
N LYS A 143 23.85 -27.13 -13.53
CA LYS A 143 22.55 -27.44 -12.93
C LYS A 143 21.95 -26.17 -12.38
N THR A 144 20.63 -26.03 -12.56
CA THR A 144 19.88 -24.89 -12.07
C THR A 144 18.75 -25.37 -11.18
N LYS A 145 18.57 -24.77 -10.01
CA LYS A 145 17.46 -25.10 -9.11
C LYS A 145 16.89 -23.82 -8.50
N PHE A 146 15.59 -23.66 -8.58
CA PHE A 146 14.88 -22.60 -7.87
C PHE A 146 14.55 -23.08 -6.45
N ILE A 147 14.91 -22.29 -5.45
CA ILE A 147 14.66 -22.60 -4.04
C ILE A 147 13.64 -21.60 -3.50
N PRO A 148 12.41 -22.05 -3.22
CA PRO A 148 11.40 -21.21 -2.59
C PRO A 148 11.93 -20.69 -1.27
N THR A 149 12.00 -19.39 -1.16
CA THR A 149 12.35 -18.68 0.06
C THR A 149 11.44 -17.49 0.02
N GLU A 150 10.34 -17.55 0.74
CA GLU A 150 9.33 -16.50 0.67
C GLU A 150 9.73 -15.33 1.58
N GLY A 151 9.36 -14.13 1.17
CA GLY A 151 9.50 -12.92 1.96
C GLY A 151 8.59 -11.85 1.40
N GLN A 152 8.03 -11.01 2.26
CA GLN A 152 7.17 -9.92 1.82
C GLN A 152 7.63 -8.61 2.41
N LEU A 153 7.79 -7.61 1.53
CA LEU A 153 8.10 -6.24 1.91
C LEU A 153 6.93 -5.33 1.51
N PHE A 154 6.38 -4.63 2.50
CA PHE A 154 5.39 -3.60 2.30
C PHE A 154 6.03 -2.22 2.41
N VAL A 155 6.08 -1.50 1.29
CA VAL A 155 6.42 -0.08 1.29
C VAL A 155 5.11 0.70 1.40
N ILE A 156 4.79 1.11 2.62
CA ILE A 156 3.52 1.78 2.95
C ILE A 156 3.57 3.27 2.58
N PRO A 157 2.44 3.91 2.26
CA PRO A 157 2.41 5.34 2.00
C PRO A 157 2.91 6.14 3.21
N PRO A 158 3.79 7.14 3.02
CA PRO A 158 4.18 8.05 4.09
C PRO A 158 3.01 9.00 4.36
N PHE A 159 2.65 9.21 5.62
CA PHE A 159 1.59 10.16 5.95
C PHE A 159 1.91 10.93 7.22
N THR A 160 1.43 12.16 7.28
CA THR A 160 1.44 12.97 8.50
C THR A 160 0.13 12.77 9.23
N ARG A 161 0.20 12.44 10.52
CA ARG A 161 -1.00 12.27 11.35
C ARG A 161 -1.78 13.58 11.41
N ILE A 162 -3.05 13.53 11.04
CA ILE A 162 -3.99 14.64 11.18
C ILE A 162 -4.63 14.55 12.57
N LYS A 163 -4.46 15.58 13.38
CA LYS A 163 -5.09 15.69 14.71
C LYS A 163 -6.48 16.31 14.58
N ASN A 164 -7.43 15.83 15.39
CA ASN A 164 -8.75 16.40 15.61
C ASN A 164 -9.59 16.56 14.32
N ILE A 165 -9.90 15.44 13.66
CA ILE A 165 -10.90 15.43 12.58
C ILE A 165 -12.27 15.23 13.19
N THR A 166 -13.07 16.30 13.25
CA THR A 166 -14.47 16.20 13.65
C THR A 166 -15.30 15.72 12.47
N ILE A 167 -15.83 14.50 12.56
CA ILE A 167 -16.89 14.01 11.68
C ILE A 167 -18.25 14.20 12.36
N ARG A 168 -19.31 14.38 11.56
CA ARG A 168 -20.68 14.54 12.06
C ARG A 168 -21.57 13.40 11.60
N PRO A 169 -21.29 12.15 12.04
CA PRO A 169 -22.10 10.98 11.69
C PRO A 169 -23.59 11.23 11.99
N ARG A 170 -24.49 10.88 11.06
CA ARG A 170 -25.95 11.00 11.26
C ARG A 170 -26.46 10.06 12.34
N GLN A 171 -25.74 8.96 12.56
CA GLN A 171 -26.04 7.97 13.57
C GLN A 171 -24.73 7.48 14.19
N THR A 172 -24.68 7.47 15.52
CA THR A 172 -23.58 6.93 16.31
C THR A 172 -24.13 5.75 17.09
N ARG A 173 -23.42 4.62 17.08
CA ARG A 173 -23.91 3.44 17.80
C ARG A 173 -23.57 3.59 19.28
N THR A 174 -24.58 3.52 20.14
CA THR A 174 -24.40 3.35 21.58
C THR A 174 -23.95 1.91 21.83
N TYR A 175 -22.72 1.71 22.30
CA TYR A 175 -22.25 0.38 22.69
C TYR A 175 -22.41 0.20 24.20
N SER A 176 -23.16 -0.83 24.62
CA SER A 176 -23.24 -1.28 26.01
C SER A 176 -22.62 -2.67 26.08
N GLY A 177 -21.30 -2.74 26.29
CA GLY A 177 -20.57 -4.01 26.35
C GLY A 177 -19.04 -3.83 26.29
N SER A 178 -18.30 -4.78 26.85
CA SER A 178 -16.86 -4.72 27.09
C SER A 178 -16.03 -5.22 25.91
N ILE A 179 -15.12 -4.36 25.41
CA ILE A 179 -13.68 -4.59 25.11
C ILE A 179 -13.20 -3.51 24.09
N PRO A 180 -12.12 -2.76 24.35
CA PRO A 180 -11.83 -1.97 25.56
C PRO A 180 -11.55 -0.50 25.18
N ALA A 181 -12.01 0.43 26.02
CA ALA A 181 -11.24 1.66 26.21
C ALA A 181 -9.80 1.25 26.54
N ARG A 182 -8.85 1.61 25.69
CA ARG A 182 -7.41 1.53 26.00
C ARG A 182 -6.82 2.92 25.91
N ILE A 183 -7.25 3.76 26.84
CA ILE A 183 -6.39 4.34 27.88
C ILE A 183 -7.25 4.36 29.16
N GLY A 184 -6.86 3.57 30.16
CA GLY A 184 -7.25 3.85 31.53
C GLY A 184 -6.50 5.10 31.96
N GLY A 185 -7.23 6.20 32.07
CA GLY A 185 -6.80 7.56 32.43
C GLY A 185 -8.01 8.49 32.34
N PRO A 186 -8.08 9.60 33.10
CA PRO A 186 -9.33 10.26 33.46
C PRO A 186 -9.92 10.99 32.25
N GLY A 187 -10.73 10.30 31.48
CA GLY A 187 -11.18 10.77 30.17
C GLY A 187 -12.63 10.41 29.94
N VAL A 188 -13.49 10.81 30.87
CA VAL A 188 -14.84 11.18 30.49
C VAL A 188 -14.84 12.70 30.55
N GLU A 189 -14.50 13.36 29.45
CA GLU A 189 -14.47 14.82 29.43
C GLU A 189 -15.87 15.31 29.83
N PHE A 190 -15.90 16.15 30.87
CA PHE A 190 -17.12 16.78 31.34
C PHE A 190 -17.67 17.62 30.19
N TYR A 191 -18.82 17.22 29.67
CA TYR A 191 -19.50 17.91 28.58
C TYR A 191 -20.30 19.10 29.11
N GLY A 192 -20.95 18.91 30.27
CA GLY A 192 -21.77 19.94 30.89
C GLY A 192 -22.50 19.45 32.14
N LEU A 193 -23.33 20.32 32.69
CA LEU A 193 -24.30 19.96 33.71
C LEU A 193 -25.68 19.93 33.07
N ARG A 194 -26.45 18.89 33.37
CA ARG A 194 -27.88 18.88 33.10
C ARG A 194 -28.66 18.66 34.37
N GLU A 195 -29.93 19.05 34.35
CA GLU A 195 -30.83 18.74 35.46
C GLU A 195 -30.97 17.21 35.60
N TYR A 196 -30.93 16.75 36.85
CA TYR A 196 -31.06 15.36 37.23
C TYR A 196 -32.45 14.85 36.84
N GLN A 197 -32.49 13.71 36.15
CA GLN A 197 -33.74 13.04 35.83
C GLN A 197 -33.88 11.77 36.69
N PRO A 198 -35.10 11.45 37.14
CA PRO A 198 -35.37 10.19 37.84
C PRO A 198 -34.92 8.99 36.98
N GLY A 199 -33.89 8.27 37.43
CA GLY A 199 -33.23 7.18 36.69
C GLY A 199 -31.73 7.38 36.50
N ASP A 200 -31.22 8.60 36.68
CA ASP A 200 -29.79 8.88 36.67
C ASP A 200 -29.08 8.23 37.85
N SER A 201 -27.86 7.73 37.62
CA SER A 201 -27.07 7.14 38.70
C SER A 201 -26.71 8.21 39.74
N PRO A 202 -26.92 7.96 41.06
CA PRO A 202 -26.51 8.88 42.11
C PRO A 202 -25.01 9.22 42.11
N ARG A 203 -24.18 8.36 41.49
CA ARG A 203 -22.73 8.58 41.33
C ARG A 203 -22.38 9.70 40.37
N TRP A 204 -23.31 10.10 39.50
CA TRP A 204 -23.10 11.16 38.51
C TRP A 204 -23.66 12.51 38.96
N VAL A 205 -24.33 12.58 40.12
CA VAL A 205 -24.82 13.84 40.68
C VAL A 205 -23.66 14.74 41.02
N ASN A 206 -23.67 15.95 40.45
CA ASN A 206 -22.73 17.01 40.81
C ASN A 206 -23.25 17.73 42.06
N TRP A 207 -22.84 17.23 43.23
CA TRP A 207 -23.22 17.79 44.52
C TRP A 207 -22.80 19.26 44.68
N ARG A 208 -21.68 19.67 44.07
CA ARG A 208 -21.20 21.05 44.13
C ARG A 208 -22.07 22.03 43.34
N ALA A 209 -22.54 21.63 42.16
CA ALA A 209 -23.49 22.42 41.36
C ALA A 209 -24.87 22.46 42.01
N SER A 210 -25.35 21.31 42.50
CA SER A 210 -26.64 21.19 43.18
C SER A 210 -26.69 22.00 44.49
N ALA A 211 -25.60 22.07 45.25
CA ALA A 211 -25.52 22.90 46.45
C ALA A 211 -25.63 24.40 46.20
N ARG A 212 -25.37 24.87 44.96
CA ARG A 212 -25.51 26.29 44.58
C ARG A 212 -26.89 26.64 44.06
N HIS A 213 -27.74 25.65 43.80
CA HIS A 213 -29.07 25.79 43.22
C HIS A 213 -30.08 24.93 44.01
N PRO A 214 -30.67 25.44 45.10
CA PRO A 214 -31.49 24.64 46.02
C PRO A 214 -32.75 24.03 45.42
N GLN A 215 -33.19 24.51 44.26
CA GLN A 215 -34.42 24.07 43.59
C GLN A 215 -34.20 22.97 42.54
N ALA A 216 -32.96 22.60 42.23
CA ALA A 216 -32.66 21.61 41.19
C ALA A 216 -31.41 20.78 41.54
N LEU A 217 -31.48 19.47 41.24
CA LEU A 217 -30.32 18.59 41.27
C LEU A 217 -29.67 18.58 39.89
N PHE A 218 -28.34 18.58 39.84
CA PHE A 218 -27.58 18.54 38.60
C PHE A 218 -26.76 17.25 38.50
N SER A 219 -26.77 16.63 37.33
CA SER A 219 -25.95 15.47 37.00
C SER A 219 -24.83 15.88 36.04
N ASN A 220 -23.63 15.33 36.24
CA ASN A 220 -22.52 15.48 35.32
C ASN A 220 -22.88 14.79 33.99
N GLU A 221 -22.91 15.58 32.93
CA GLU A 221 -23.01 15.07 31.57
C GLU A 221 -21.61 14.90 31.02
N TYR A 222 -21.42 13.76 30.38
CA TYR A 222 -20.14 13.22 29.99
C TYR A 222 -20.17 12.99 28.49
N GLU A 223 -19.12 13.37 27.77
CA GLU A 223 -19.09 13.14 26.33
C GLU A 223 -19.11 11.64 26.05
N GLN A 224 -20.19 11.16 25.44
CA GLN A 224 -20.31 9.77 25.05
C GLN A 224 -19.34 9.51 23.88
N GLU A 225 -18.45 8.51 24.00
CA GLU A 225 -17.60 8.07 22.88
C GLU A 225 -18.50 7.62 21.70
N ARG A 226 -18.68 8.53 20.75
CA ARG A 226 -19.50 8.30 19.56
C ARG A 226 -18.67 7.54 18.54
N VAL A 227 -18.83 6.23 18.53
CA VAL A 227 -18.22 5.38 17.51
C VAL A 227 -18.99 5.49 16.20
N ALA A 228 -18.36 6.02 15.17
CA ALA A 228 -18.91 6.08 13.81
C ALA A 228 -18.36 4.94 12.94
N ASP A 229 -19.18 4.49 12.00
CA ASP A 229 -18.71 3.74 10.84
C ASP A 229 -18.24 4.74 9.77
N VAL A 230 -16.97 4.63 9.35
CA VAL A 230 -16.35 5.47 8.33
C VAL A 230 -15.86 4.60 7.18
N GLY A 231 -16.33 4.91 5.97
CA GLY A 231 -15.87 4.28 4.73
C GLY A 231 -15.01 5.23 3.92
N ILE A 232 -13.72 4.92 3.75
CA ILE A 232 -12.85 5.67 2.84
C ILE A 232 -12.92 5.01 1.47
N ILE A 233 -13.17 5.80 0.43
CA ILE A 233 -13.18 5.35 -0.96
C ILE A 233 -12.03 6.06 -1.68
N LEU A 234 -11.07 5.29 -2.17
CA LEU A 234 -9.92 5.79 -2.94
C LEU A 234 -10.18 5.53 -4.43
N ASP A 235 -10.28 6.61 -5.19
CA ASP A 235 -10.53 6.58 -6.63
C ASP A 235 -9.22 6.51 -7.43
N GLY A 236 -8.90 5.31 -7.92
CA GLY A 236 -7.75 5.03 -8.78
C GLY A 236 -8.16 4.80 -10.24
N ARG A 237 -9.25 5.41 -10.72
CA ARG A 237 -9.55 5.41 -12.17
C ARG A 237 -8.51 6.26 -12.91
N GLU A 238 -8.04 5.77 -14.05
CA GLU A 238 -7.12 6.52 -14.90
C GLU A 238 -7.76 7.81 -15.44
N SER A 239 -9.05 7.79 -15.76
CA SER A 239 -9.76 8.94 -16.36
C SER A 239 -9.77 10.23 -15.53
N VAL A 240 -9.51 10.14 -14.23
CA VAL A 240 -9.51 11.29 -13.31
C VAL A 240 -8.14 11.58 -12.71
N ASN A 241 -7.15 10.72 -12.92
CA ASN A 241 -5.82 10.86 -12.32
C ASN A 241 -4.81 11.25 -13.41
N ILE A 242 -4.07 12.33 -13.16
CA ILE A 242 -3.05 12.87 -14.08
C ILE A 242 -1.65 12.52 -13.54
N GLY A 243 -0.72 12.31 -14.47
CA GLY A 243 0.69 12.01 -14.20
C GLY A 243 0.97 10.51 -14.10
N ASP A 244 2.27 10.17 -14.12
CA ASP A 244 2.73 8.78 -14.08
C ASP A 244 3.59 8.47 -12.84
N GLY A 245 3.62 7.20 -12.47
CA GLY A 245 4.46 6.69 -11.38
C GLY A 245 4.33 7.49 -10.07
N ARG A 246 5.44 8.07 -9.62
CA ARG A 246 5.52 8.85 -8.35
C ARG A 246 4.98 10.28 -8.47
N ASN A 247 4.84 10.78 -9.70
CA ASN A 247 4.38 12.12 -10.01
C ASN A 247 2.91 12.08 -10.47
N ALA A 248 2.16 11.09 -10.01
CA ALA A 248 0.73 11.03 -10.21
C ALA A 248 0.01 11.73 -9.06
N ILE A 249 -1.01 12.51 -9.37
CA ILE A 249 -1.92 13.09 -8.35
C ILE A 249 -2.55 11.99 -7.46
N PHE A 250 -2.64 10.76 -7.99
CA PHE A 250 -3.07 9.58 -7.25
C PHE A 250 -2.23 9.28 -6.01
N GLU A 251 -0.91 9.49 -6.05
CA GLU A 251 -0.05 9.24 -4.87
C GLU A 251 -0.43 10.14 -3.69
N HIS A 252 -0.80 11.40 -3.96
CA HIS A 252 -1.32 12.30 -2.94
C HIS A 252 -2.66 11.82 -2.38
N SER A 253 -3.52 11.24 -3.21
CA SER A 253 -4.78 10.62 -2.77
C SER A 253 -4.55 9.41 -1.86
N VAL A 254 -3.54 8.59 -2.16
CA VAL A 254 -3.15 7.45 -1.32
C VAL A 254 -2.62 7.94 0.04
N ILE A 255 -1.79 8.98 0.05
CA ILE A 255 -1.28 9.61 1.28
C ILE A 255 -2.43 10.19 2.11
N ALA A 256 -3.38 10.87 1.47
CA ALA A 256 -4.58 11.38 2.12
C ALA A 256 -5.41 10.25 2.75
N ALA A 257 -5.63 9.15 2.01
CA ALA A 257 -6.35 7.99 2.51
C ALA A 257 -5.68 7.39 3.74
N ALA A 258 -4.35 7.28 3.73
CA ALA A 258 -3.56 6.78 4.85
C ALA A 258 -3.69 7.70 6.08
N ALA A 259 -3.53 9.01 5.89
CA ALA A 259 -3.65 10.00 6.97
C ALA A 259 -5.03 9.99 7.62
N LEU A 260 -6.09 9.93 6.81
CA LEU A 260 -7.48 9.89 7.28
C LEU A 260 -7.79 8.58 7.99
N ALA A 261 -7.35 7.44 7.44
CA ALA A 261 -7.54 6.15 8.07
C ALA A 261 -6.86 6.10 9.45
N ASP A 262 -5.60 6.55 9.56
CA ASP A 262 -4.90 6.64 10.85
C ASP A 262 -5.64 7.54 11.83
N SER A 263 -6.08 8.71 11.38
CA SER A 263 -6.78 9.68 12.22
C SER A 263 -8.12 9.13 12.74
N PHE A 264 -8.95 8.58 11.85
CA PHE A 264 -10.26 8.03 12.23
C PHE A 264 -10.16 6.81 13.15
N ILE A 265 -9.20 5.90 12.90
CA ILE A 265 -8.95 4.75 13.79
C ILE A 265 -8.43 5.22 15.14
N SER A 266 -7.52 6.21 15.16
CA SER A 266 -6.97 6.77 16.40
C SER A 266 -8.05 7.49 17.21
N ALA A 267 -9.08 8.02 16.55
CA ALA A 267 -10.26 8.62 17.17
C ALA A 267 -11.34 7.59 17.58
N GLY A 268 -11.04 6.28 17.54
CA GLY A 268 -11.95 5.22 18.00
C GLY A 268 -13.03 4.79 17.00
N ASN A 269 -13.01 5.27 15.76
CA ASN A 269 -14.02 4.93 14.76
C ASN A 269 -13.75 3.57 14.09
N ARG A 270 -14.80 2.94 13.56
CA ARG A 270 -14.65 1.81 12.63
C ARG A 270 -14.32 2.34 11.26
N VAL A 271 -13.18 1.93 10.73
CA VAL A 271 -12.75 2.40 9.41
C VAL A 271 -12.66 1.24 8.45
N GLY A 272 -13.33 1.36 7.31
CA GLY A 272 -13.13 0.49 6.15
C GLY A 272 -12.55 1.28 4.98
N LEU A 273 -11.89 0.59 4.07
CA LEU A 273 -11.31 1.17 2.85
C LEU A 273 -11.87 0.44 1.62
N LEU A 274 -12.26 1.18 0.59
CA LEU A 274 -12.54 0.70 -0.75
C LEU A 274 -11.53 1.30 -1.72
N ARG A 275 -10.76 0.46 -2.41
CA ARG A 275 -9.96 0.85 -3.57
C ARG A 275 -10.80 0.60 -4.82
N TYR A 276 -10.90 1.61 -5.67
CA TYR A 276 -11.72 1.61 -6.88
C TYR A 276 -10.87 1.99 -8.11
N GLY A 277 -11.22 1.54 -9.31
CA GLY A 277 -10.50 1.85 -10.56
C GLY A 277 -9.68 0.67 -11.12
N HIS A 278 -8.55 0.33 -10.50
CA HIS A 278 -7.74 -0.82 -10.93
C HIS A 278 -8.36 -2.18 -10.63
N THR A 279 -8.78 -2.36 -9.38
CA THR A 279 -9.53 -3.54 -8.94
C THR A 279 -10.50 -3.09 -7.87
N LEU A 280 -11.63 -3.77 -7.76
CA LEU A 280 -12.54 -3.57 -6.64
C LEU A 280 -12.06 -4.37 -5.43
N ARG A 281 -11.39 -3.71 -4.50
CA ARG A 281 -10.83 -4.34 -3.29
C ARG A 281 -11.22 -3.53 -2.05
N TRP A 282 -11.70 -4.21 -1.02
CA TRP A 282 -12.14 -3.54 0.19
C TRP A 282 -11.69 -4.22 1.47
N THR A 283 -11.70 -3.44 2.54
CA THR A 283 -11.62 -3.89 3.93
C THR A 283 -12.90 -3.47 4.64
N PHE A 284 -13.53 -4.41 5.34
CA PHE A 284 -14.71 -4.08 6.16
C PHE A 284 -14.33 -3.16 7.33
N PRO A 285 -15.27 -2.32 7.81
CA PRO A 285 -15.02 -1.45 8.95
C PRO A 285 -14.56 -2.22 10.20
N GLY A 286 -13.43 -1.82 10.75
CA GLY A 286 -12.84 -2.41 11.95
C GLY A 286 -12.08 -1.38 12.79
N TYR A 287 -11.52 -1.81 13.91
CA TYR A 287 -10.86 -0.94 14.89
C TYR A 287 -9.39 -1.28 15.11
N GLY A 288 -8.71 -0.34 15.77
CA GLY A 288 -7.43 -0.58 16.42
C GLY A 288 -6.27 -0.83 15.45
N HIS A 289 -5.15 -1.27 16.04
CA HIS A 289 -3.88 -1.41 15.33
C HIS A 289 -3.95 -2.42 14.17
N VAL A 290 -4.65 -3.54 14.35
CA VAL A 290 -4.78 -4.58 13.31
C VAL A 290 -5.51 -4.04 12.08
N GLN A 291 -6.61 -3.28 12.27
CA GLN A 291 -7.32 -2.68 11.15
C GLN A 291 -6.46 -1.62 10.45
N ARG A 292 -5.74 -0.80 11.24
CA ARG A 292 -4.82 0.20 10.70
C ARG A 292 -3.78 -0.47 9.80
N GLU A 293 -3.16 -1.54 10.26
CA GLU A 293 -2.16 -2.28 9.48
C GLU A 293 -2.77 -2.88 8.20
N ARG A 294 -3.94 -3.51 8.30
CA ARG A 294 -4.67 -4.04 7.14
C ARG A 294 -4.94 -2.97 6.08
N ILE A 295 -5.33 -1.76 6.51
CA ILE A 295 -5.57 -0.63 5.61
C ILE A 295 -4.26 -0.15 4.99
N MET A 296 -3.18 0.01 5.76
CA MET A 296 -1.87 0.44 5.24
C MET A 296 -1.31 -0.56 4.22
N GLN A 297 -1.44 -1.86 4.47
CA GLN A 297 -1.08 -2.90 3.51
C GLN A 297 -1.96 -2.83 2.25
N SER A 298 -3.27 -2.61 2.39
CA SER A 298 -4.15 -2.42 1.23
C SER A 298 -3.74 -1.19 0.39
N LEU A 299 -3.39 -0.08 1.04
CA LEU A 299 -2.91 1.15 0.38
C LEU A 299 -1.53 0.98 -0.25
N SER A 300 -0.65 0.13 0.29
CA SER A 300 0.62 -0.21 -0.38
C SER A 300 0.39 -0.85 -1.76
N ARG A 301 -0.75 -1.52 -1.96
CA ARG A 301 -1.16 -2.18 -3.21
C ARG A 301 -2.09 -1.34 -4.07
N ALA A 302 -2.34 -0.08 -3.70
CA ALA A 302 -3.17 0.82 -4.49
C ALA A 302 -2.47 1.20 -5.79
N ALA A 303 -3.21 1.16 -6.90
CA ALA A 303 -2.71 1.47 -8.23
C ALA A 303 -3.84 2.11 -9.05
N ILE A 304 -3.45 2.86 -10.09
CA ILE A 304 -4.36 3.39 -11.10
C ILE A 304 -4.79 2.24 -12.02
N GLY A 305 -6.01 2.30 -12.55
CA GLY A 305 -6.52 1.35 -13.53
C GLY A 305 -7.32 2.00 -14.65
N ASP A 306 -7.18 1.39 -15.82
CA ASP A 306 -7.74 1.76 -17.12
C ASP A 306 -9.00 0.92 -17.47
N SER A 307 -9.51 0.14 -16.52
CA SER A 307 -10.63 -0.77 -16.77
C SER A 307 -11.92 0.00 -17.11
N SER A 308 -12.48 -0.29 -18.29
CA SER A 308 -13.76 0.26 -18.75
C SER A 308 -14.94 -0.08 -17.83
N VAL A 309 -14.88 -1.19 -17.10
CA VAL A 309 -15.90 -1.60 -16.12
C VAL A 309 -16.01 -0.59 -14.98
N PHE A 310 -14.91 0.06 -14.64
CA PHE A 310 -14.81 1.04 -13.57
C PHE A 310 -14.70 2.47 -14.11
N ALA A 311 -15.14 2.77 -15.34
CA ALA A 311 -15.06 4.12 -15.92
C ALA A 311 -15.85 5.17 -15.12
N ASP A 312 -16.95 4.77 -14.48
CA ASP A 312 -17.75 5.60 -13.59
C ASP A 312 -17.70 5.07 -12.14
N LEU A 313 -18.25 5.81 -11.18
CA LEU A 313 -18.41 5.35 -9.79
C LEU A 313 -19.69 4.51 -9.57
N ALA A 314 -20.51 4.25 -10.59
CA ALA A 314 -21.84 3.67 -10.42
C ALA A 314 -21.80 2.23 -9.90
N ARG A 315 -20.65 1.54 -10.03
CA ARG A 315 -20.41 0.17 -9.56
C ARG A 315 -19.94 0.07 -8.11
N ILE A 316 -19.84 1.18 -7.37
CA ILE A 316 -19.58 1.13 -5.93
C ILE A 316 -20.69 0.30 -5.25
N PRO A 317 -20.37 -0.83 -4.59
CA PRO A 317 -21.37 -1.70 -4.00
C PRO A 317 -22.19 -0.99 -2.92
N ALA A 318 -23.51 -1.14 -3.01
CA ALA A 318 -24.50 -0.40 -2.22
C ALA A 318 -24.50 -0.67 -0.70
N GLN A 319 -23.71 -1.61 -0.22
CA GLN A 319 -23.80 -2.18 1.13
C GLN A 319 -22.41 -2.46 1.74
N LEU A 320 -21.35 -1.94 1.11
CA LEU A 320 -19.99 -2.17 1.56
C LEU A 320 -19.74 -1.59 2.96
N PHE A 321 -20.47 -0.52 3.28
CA PHE A 321 -20.46 0.13 4.58
C PHE A 321 -21.86 0.13 5.19
N PRO A 322 -22.00 0.03 6.52
CA PRO A 322 -23.29 0.13 7.20
C PRO A 322 -24.06 1.39 6.80
N THR A 323 -25.39 1.31 6.72
CA THR A 323 -26.25 2.47 6.42
C THR A 323 -26.04 3.59 7.45
N ASN A 324 -26.18 4.85 7.02
CA ASN A 324 -25.88 6.06 7.81
C ASN A 324 -24.40 6.26 8.19
N SER A 325 -23.46 5.49 7.63
CA SER A 325 -22.02 5.73 7.79
C SER A 325 -21.55 7.02 7.10
N GLN A 326 -20.43 7.55 7.58
CA GLN A 326 -19.70 8.61 6.92
C GLN A 326 -18.84 8.02 5.81
N LEU A 327 -19.14 8.36 4.56
CA LEU A 327 -18.30 8.05 3.41
C LEU A 327 -17.37 9.23 3.13
N VAL A 328 -16.08 8.94 2.94
CA VAL A 328 -15.07 9.90 2.52
C VAL A 328 -14.52 9.42 1.18
N LEU A 329 -14.98 10.04 0.09
CA LEU A 329 -14.44 9.81 -1.25
C LEU A 329 -13.23 10.69 -1.46
N ILE A 330 -12.12 10.09 -1.88
CA ILE A 330 -10.90 10.78 -2.29
C ILE A 330 -10.78 10.59 -3.80
N SER A 331 -11.14 11.64 -4.55
CA SER A 331 -11.22 11.59 -6.01
C SER A 331 -11.06 12.99 -6.61
N PRO A 332 -10.26 13.17 -7.66
CA PRO A 332 -10.24 14.41 -8.46
C PRO A 332 -11.59 14.77 -9.07
N LEU A 333 -12.54 13.83 -9.13
CA LEU A 333 -13.90 13.94 -9.68
C LEU A 333 -13.96 14.19 -11.20
N GLN A 334 -14.99 13.63 -11.81
CA GLN A 334 -15.48 13.99 -13.14
C GLN A 334 -16.99 14.28 -13.11
N ASN A 335 -17.52 14.90 -14.17
CA ASN A 335 -18.91 15.35 -14.22
C ASN A 335 -19.94 14.24 -13.93
N ASP A 336 -19.70 13.02 -14.43
CA ASP A 336 -20.62 11.89 -14.26
C ASP A 336 -20.70 11.35 -12.83
N ASP A 337 -19.74 11.68 -11.98
CA ASP A 337 -19.70 11.22 -10.59
C ASP A 337 -20.83 11.84 -9.74
N TYR A 338 -21.37 12.99 -10.17
CA TYR A 338 -22.46 13.70 -9.49
C TYR A 338 -23.66 12.79 -9.20
N LYS A 339 -24.11 12.02 -10.20
CA LYS A 339 -25.28 11.14 -10.08
C LYS A 339 -25.04 10.03 -9.05
N THR A 340 -23.83 9.48 -9.01
CA THR A 340 -23.47 8.43 -8.06
C THR A 340 -23.41 8.96 -6.64
N LEU A 341 -22.82 10.14 -6.42
CA LEU A 341 -22.75 10.74 -5.09
C LEU A 341 -24.15 11.06 -4.53
N LEU A 342 -25.06 11.54 -5.38
CA LEU A 342 -26.47 11.70 -5.02
C LEU A 342 -27.13 10.37 -4.65
N ARG A 343 -26.88 9.30 -5.41
CA ARG A 343 -27.42 7.97 -5.12
C ARG A 343 -26.94 7.44 -3.77
N LEU A 344 -25.67 7.66 -3.43
CA LEU A 344 -25.13 7.28 -2.12
C LEU A 344 -25.81 8.08 -0.99
N ARG A 345 -26.00 9.39 -1.18
CA ARG A 345 -26.74 10.22 -0.20
C ARG A 345 -28.19 9.78 -0.04
N ALA A 346 -28.89 9.46 -1.14
CA ALA A 346 -30.27 8.99 -1.11
C ALA A 346 -30.42 7.66 -0.34
N ARG A 347 -29.37 6.84 -0.28
CA ARG A 347 -29.30 5.63 0.53
C ARG A 347 -28.99 5.88 2.02
N GLY A 348 -28.88 7.15 2.42
CA GLY A 348 -28.66 7.55 3.81
C GLY A 348 -27.19 7.76 4.20
N TYR A 349 -26.22 7.57 3.30
CA TYR A 349 -24.81 7.85 3.58
C TYR A 349 -24.57 9.36 3.70
N GLN A 350 -23.70 9.74 4.63
CA GLN A 350 -23.14 11.09 4.65
C GLN A 350 -21.88 11.10 3.81
N VAL A 351 -21.88 11.87 2.73
CA VAL A 351 -20.78 11.87 1.77
C VAL A 351 -19.96 13.14 1.94
N MET A 352 -18.68 12.93 2.23
CA MET A 352 -17.63 13.93 2.13
C MET A 352 -16.76 13.57 0.93
N VAL A 353 -16.37 14.57 0.15
CA VAL A 353 -15.40 14.43 -0.93
C VAL A 353 -14.19 15.26 -0.60
N ILE A 354 -13.02 14.63 -0.65
CA ILE A 354 -11.72 15.31 -0.68
C ILE A 354 -11.24 15.19 -2.11
N SER A 355 -11.18 16.32 -2.80
CA SER A 355 -10.90 16.35 -4.22
C SER A 355 -9.55 16.99 -4.49
N PRO A 356 -8.49 16.20 -4.70
CA PRO A 356 -7.23 16.71 -5.27
C PRO A 356 -7.52 17.49 -6.55
N ASN A 357 -6.99 18.70 -6.69
CA ASN A 357 -7.23 19.53 -7.86
C ASN A 357 -6.29 19.12 -9.02
N PRO A 358 -6.81 18.48 -10.08
CA PRO A 358 -5.99 18.05 -11.20
C PRO A 358 -5.52 19.22 -12.06
N VAL A 359 -6.31 20.30 -12.15
CA VAL A 359 -6.01 21.49 -12.97
C VAL A 359 -4.80 22.22 -12.39
N SER A 360 -4.81 22.52 -11.09
CA SER A 360 -3.68 23.20 -10.44
C SER A 360 -2.42 22.32 -10.40
N TYR A 361 -2.60 21.00 -10.33
CA TYR A 361 -1.48 20.04 -10.39
C TYR A 361 -0.82 20.05 -11.77
N GLU A 362 -1.61 19.91 -12.84
CA GLU A 362 -1.11 19.83 -14.20
C GLU A 362 -0.56 21.17 -14.70
N GLN A 363 -1.25 22.29 -14.42
CA GLN A 363 -0.80 23.63 -14.82
C GLN A 363 0.62 23.93 -14.32
N ARG A 364 1.00 23.40 -13.15
CA ARG A 364 2.33 23.59 -12.57
C ARG A 364 3.43 22.80 -13.30
N ASN A 365 3.07 21.69 -13.93
CA ASN A 365 3.98 20.81 -14.65
C ASN A 365 4.10 21.19 -16.14
N LEU A 366 3.28 22.12 -16.62
CA LEU A 366 3.29 22.60 -17.99
C LEU A 366 3.98 23.97 -18.11
N PRO A 367 4.53 24.32 -19.29
CA PRO A 367 5.05 25.66 -19.55
C PRO A 367 3.98 26.75 -19.40
N ASP A 368 4.37 27.90 -18.84
CA ASP A 368 3.47 29.04 -18.61
C ASP A 368 3.24 29.86 -19.90
N THR A 369 2.38 29.34 -20.77
CA THR A 369 1.96 29.99 -22.03
C THR A 369 0.55 30.59 -21.91
N PRO A 370 0.19 31.58 -22.75
CA PRO A 370 -1.19 32.08 -22.84
C PRO A 370 -2.23 30.97 -23.03
N GLU A 371 -1.90 29.96 -23.83
CA GLU A 371 -2.76 28.81 -24.14
C GLU A 371 -2.96 27.93 -22.89
N THR A 372 -1.87 27.60 -22.17
CA THR A 372 -1.94 26.85 -20.90
C THR A 372 -2.80 27.59 -19.88
N ARG A 373 -2.65 28.91 -19.75
CA ARG A 373 -3.44 29.73 -18.81
C ARG A 373 -4.92 29.78 -19.18
N LEU A 374 -5.24 29.89 -20.47
CA LEU A 374 -6.62 29.86 -20.95
C LEU A 374 -7.28 28.50 -20.70
N ALA A 375 -6.59 27.41 -21.04
CA ALA A 375 -7.06 26.05 -20.80
C ALA A 375 -7.31 25.79 -19.31
N ALA A 376 -6.35 26.16 -18.44
CA ALA A 376 -6.50 26.04 -17.00
C ALA A 376 -7.70 26.83 -16.47
N ARG A 377 -7.95 28.05 -16.99
CA ARG A 377 -9.11 28.86 -16.59
C ARG A 377 -10.45 28.23 -16.99
N ILE A 378 -10.53 27.64 -18.19
CA ILE A 378 -11.73 26.95 -18.66
C ILE A 378 -12.00 25.72 -17.77
N LEU A 379 -10.99 24.88 -17.56
CA LEU A 379 -11.11 23.66 -16.75
C LEU A 379 -11.43 23.97 -15.28
N ASP A 380 -10.82 25.00 -14.70
CA ASP A 380 -11.15 25.42 -13.33
C ASP A 380 -12.60 25.93 -13.24
N MET A 381 -13.10 26.65 -14.25
CA MET A 381 -14.51 27.08 -14.27
C MET A 381 -15.48 25.90 -14.32
N GLU A 382 -15.22 24.91 -15.17
CA GLU A 382 -16.01 23.66 -15.23
C GLU A 382 -15.98 22.90 -13.90
N ARG A 383 -14.78 22.78 -13.31
CA ARG A 383 -14.58 22.16 -12.00
C ARG A 383 -15.36 22.90 -10.92
N GLN A 384 -15.24 24.22 -10.81
CA GLN A 384 -15.98 24.99 -9.81
C GLN A 384 -17.49 24.81 -9.96
N MET A 385 -18.01 24.72 -11.19
CA MET A 385 -19.43 24.41 -11.44
C MET A 385 -19.83 23.03 -10.92
N LEU A 386 -19.02 21.99 -11.13
CA LEU A 386 -19.26 20.66 -10.58
C LEU A 386 -19.25 20.67 -9.03
N LEU A 387 -18.24 21.31 -8.43
CA LEU A 387 -18.11 21.41 -6.98
C LEU A 387 -19.28 22.17 -6.35
N LEU A 388 -19.74 23.26 -6.97
CA LEU A 388 -20.92 24.01 -6.54
C LEU A 388 -22.20 23.17 -6.62
N ARG A 389 -22.40 22.40 -7.70
CA ARG A 389 -23.53 21.47 -7.82
C ARG A 389 -23.54 20.43 -6.70
N LEU A 390 -22.38 19.85 -6.37
CA LEU A 390 -22.23 18.90 -5.26
C LEU A 390 -22.54 19.54 -3.90
N ARG A 391 -22.02 20.75 -3.64
CA ARG A 391 -22.29 21.49 -2.39
C ARG A 391 -23.78 21.82 -2.23
N ARG A 392 -24.45 22.27 -3.30
CA ARG A 392 -25.91 22.51 -3.31
C ARG A 392 -26.72 21.24 -3.07
N ALA A 393 -26.22 20.12 -3.56
CA ALA A 393 -26.74 18.79 -3.26
C ALA A 393 -26.42 18.30 -1.84
N GLY A 394 -25.83 19.14 -0.97
CA GLY A 394 -25.48 18.85 0.42
C GLY A 394 -24.35 17.83 0.59
N VAL A 395 -23.53 17.62 -0.45
CA VAL A 395 -22.27 16.88 -0.34
C VAL A 395 -21.21 17.85 0.19
N GLN A 396 -20.49 17.44 1.23
CA GLN A 396 -19.39 18.25 1.74
C GLN A 396 -18.16 18.06 0.85
N VAL A 397 -17.68 19.12 0.19
CA VAL A 397 -16.55 19.01 -0.74
C VAL A 397 -15.38 19.90 -0.32
N LEU A 398 -14.24 19.26 -0.06
CA LEU A 398 -12.95 19.88 0.19
C LEU A 398 -12.14 19.83 -1.11
N ASP A 399 -12.04 20.97 -1.78
CA ASP A 399 -11.16 21.14 -2.95
C ASP A 399 -9.72 21.32 -2.45
N TRP A 400 -8.82 20.43 -2.86
CA TRP A 400 -7.49 20.31 -2.30
C TRP A 400 -6.41 20.52 -3.34
N ASP A 401 -5.67 21.62 -3.22
CA ASP A 401 -4.36 21.74 -3.87
C ASP A 401 -3.36 20.85 -3.12
N VAL A 402 -2.90 19.79 -3.78
CA VAL A 402 -2.01 18.76 -3.21
C VAL A 402 -0.64 19.30 -2.77
N ASN A 403 -0.28 20.52 -3.18
CA ASN A 403 0.92 21.20 -2.70
C ASN A 403 0.76 21.72 -1.26
N LEU A 404 -0.46 21.92 -0.80
CA LEU A 404 -0.76 22.32 0.56
C LEU A 404 -0.95 21.09 1.45
N PRO A 405 -0.39 21.07 2.68
CA PRO A 405 -0.63 19.97 3.61
C PRO A 405 -2.13 19.76 3.88
N LEU A 406 -2.58 18.50 3.75
CA LEU A 406 -3.99 18.15 3.95
C LEU A 406 -4.50 18.51 5.34
N ASP A 407 -3.65 18.44 6.37
CA ASP A 407 -4.03 18.74 7.75
C ASP A 407 -4.50 20.19 7.92
N ARG A 408 -3.88 21.14 7.21
CA ARG A 408 -4.28 22.55 7.20
C ARG A 408 -5.65 22.72 6.57
N LEU A 409 -5.90 22.05 5.43
CA LEU A 409 -7.18 22.11 4.74
C LEU A 409 -8.30 21.55 5.63
N VAL A 410 -8.08 20.36 6.21
CA VAL A 410 -9.02 19.71 7.12
C VAL A 410 -9.34 20.58 8.33
N LYS A 411 -8.33 21.13 9.03
CA LYS A 411 -8.56 22.01 10.19
C LYS A 411 -9.37 23.26 9.83
N SER A 412 -9.06 23.90 8.70
CA SER A 412 -9.73 25.14 8.29
C SER A 412 -11.22 24.95 7.93
N ARG A 413 -11.58 23.78 7.38
CA ARG A 413 -12.93 23.50 6.86
C ARG A 413 -13.78 22.61 7.76
N LEU A 414 -13.16 21.75 8.57
CA LEU A 414 -13.83 20.81 9.49
C LEU A 414 -13.73 21.23 10.96
N GLY A 415 -12.75 22.06 11.33
CA GLY A 415 -12.50 22.47 12.72
C GLY A 415 -13.35 23.64 13.23
N ARG A 416 -14.18 24.28 12.39
CA ARG A 416 -15.10 25.32 12.84
C ARG A 416 -16.47 24.72 13.16
N PRO A 417 -16.95 24.72 14.42
CA PRO A 417 -18.36 24.53 14.69
C PRO A 417 -19.13 25.68 14.00
N PRO A 418 -20.26 25.42 13.31
CA PRO A 418 -21.10 26.48 12.82
C PRO A 418 -21.60 27.26 14.04
N THR A 419 -21.46 28.58 13.99
CA THR A 419 -22.14 29.49 14.90
C THR A 419 -23.64 29.23 14.74
N THR A 420 -24.24 28.51 15.68
CA THR A 420 -25.68 28.45 15.82
C THR A 420 -26.16 29.86 16.13
N ARG A 421 -26.60 30.59 15.09
CA ARG A 421 -27.53 31.70 15.30
C ARG A 421 -28.82 31.08 15.82
N HIS A 422 -28.99 31.09 17.14
CA HIS A 422 -30.31 31.02 17.72
C HIS A 422 -31.10 32.21 17.16
N GLN A 423 -32.00 31.94 16.22
CA GLN A 423 -33.14 32.82 16.00
C GLN A 423 -34.02 32.66 17.23
N VAL A 424 -33.93 33.64 18.12
CA VAL A 424 -35.00 33.97 19.05
C VAL A 424 -36.13 34.54 18.20
N SER A 425 -37.28 33.92 18.24
CA SER A 425 -38.57 34.49 17.81
C SER A 425 -39.63 33.91 18.72
#